data_AF-A0A3L9ZYY6-F1
#
_entry.id   AF-A0A3L9ZYY6-F1
#
_cell.length_a   1.000
_cell.length_b   1.000
_cell.length_c   1.000
_cell.angle_alpha   90.00
_cell.angle_beta   90.00
_cell.angle_gamma   90.00
#
_symmetry.space_group_name_H-M   'P 1'
#
loop_
_entity.id
_entity.type
_entity.pdbx_description
1 polymer ?
#
loop_
_entity_poly.entity_id
_entity_poly.type
_entity_poly.pdbx_seq_one_letter_code
_entity_poly.pdbx_strand_id
1 'polypeptide(L)'
;MKKLNLFFKNKHWCILFILFLIASTTNAQPTLPQREVTVQSTQPIDFGVFYDTGSGGTITVDYQGNRSTTGGIVAINSSITRPAIFEVKLCQGRNIIITYAPNTTINSGGSSPLILNIGPTEEGPSGISFPVNNNCNFITTLRVGGTLIVPGGAAKGTYSGNFYLTFAQE
;
A
#
# COMPACT_ATOMS: atom_id res chain seq x y z
N MET A 1 -55.13 -61.30 3.96
CA MET A 1 -54.57 -60.03 4.46
C MET A 1 -53.02 -60.03 4.49
N LYS A 2 -52.32 -60.27 3.36
CA LYS A 2 -50.83 -60.25 3.29
C LYS A 2 -50.24 -59.25 2.28
N LYS A 3 -51.05 -58.73 1.33
CA LYS A 3 -50.57 -57.79 0.28
C LYS A 3 -50.37 -56.35 0.76
N LEU A 4 -51.06 -55.92 1.83
CA LEU A 4 -51.01 -54.52 2.30
C LEU A 4 -49.68 -54.17 3.00
N ASN A 5 -49.08 -55.12 3.74
CA ASN A 5 -47.81 -54.92 4.46
C ASN A 5 -46.57 -54.94 3.55
N LEU A 6 -46.64 -55.58 2.37
CA LEU A 6 -45.53 -55.61 1.41
C LEU A 6 -45.37 -54.24 0.72
N PHE A 7 -46.49 -53.55 0.48
CA PHE A 7 -46.50 -52.23 -0.17
C PHE A 7 -45.92 -51.13 0.72
N PHE A 8 -46.20 -51.17 2.02
CA PHE A 8 -45.63 -50.23 3.01
C PHE A 8 -44.12 -50.44 3.22
N LYS A 9 -43.64 -51.70 3.24
CA LYS A 9 -42.21 -52.01 3.40
C LYS A 9 -41.36 -51.51 2.23
N ASN A 10 -41.86 -51.60 1.00
CA ASN A 10 -41.19 -51.06 -0.19
C ASN A 10 -41.15 -49.52 -0.19
N LYS A 11 -42.22 -48.85 0.28
CA LYS A 11 -42.28 -47.39 0.36
C LYS A 11 -41.23 -46.80 1.30
N HIS A 12 -41.01 -47.40 2.48
CA HIS A 12 -39.99 -46.94 3.42
C HIS A 12 -38.57 -47.15 2.89
N TRP A 13 -38.33 -48.23 2.14
CA TRP A 13 -37.03 -48.49 1.54
C TRP A 13 -36.72 -47.51 0.40
N CYS A 14 -37.72 -47.15 -0.41
CA CYS A 14 -37.58 -46.08 -1.42
C CYS A 14 -37.26 -44.72 -0.78
N ILE A 15 -37.91 -44.36 0.33
CA ILE A 15 -37.65 -43.09 1.02
C ILE A 15 -36.23 -43.03 1.59
N LEU A 16 -35.75 -44.12 2.19
CA LEU A 16 -34.37 -44.22 2.71
C LEU A 16 -33.33 -44.14 1.58
N PHE A 17 -33.60 -44.73 0.42
CA PHE A 17 -32.72 -44.67 -0.74
C PHE A 17 -32.63 -43.25 -1.33
N ILE A 18 -33.75 -42.52 -1.37
CA ILE A 18 -33.79 -41.12 -1.81
C ILE A 18 -33.03 -40.21 -0.83
N LEU A 19 -33.18 -40.42 0.48
CA LEU A 19 -32.42 -39.68 1.50
C LEU A 19 -30.90 -39.92 1.39
N PHE A 20 -30.48 -41.15 1.08
CA PHE A 20 -29.08 -41.48 0.87
C PHE A 20 -28.49 -40.81 -0.39
N LEU A 21 -29.27 -40.72 -1.47
CA LEU A 21 -28.87 -40.02 -2.70
C LEU A 21 -28.73 -38.50 -2.51
N ILE A 22 -29.58 -37.88 -1.69
CA ILE A 22 -29.51 -36.43 -1.41
C ILE A 22 -28.34 -36.08 -0.49
N ALA A 23 -27.93 -36.99 0.40
CA ALA A 23 -26.80 -36.77 1.33
C ALA A 23 -25.43 -36.73 0.65
N SER A 24 -25.31 -37.17 -0.61
CA SER A 24 -24.02 -37.38 -1.28
C SER A 24 -23.48 -36.17 -2.05
N THR A 25 -24.22 -35.06 -2.12
CA THR A 25 -23.88 -33.94 -3.03
C THR A 25 -23.86 -32.56 -2.35
N THR A 26 -23.38 -32.47 -1.11
CA THR A 26 -23.06 -31.16 -0.52
C THR A 26 -21.69 -30.70 -1.00
N ASN A 27 -21.64 -30.05 -2.16
CA ASN A 27 -20.48 -29.23 -2.52
C ASN A 27 -20.58 -27.91 -1.75
N ALA A 28 -19.67 -27.67 -0.82
CA ALA A 28 -19.49 -26.34 -0.27
C ALA A 28 -19.07 -25.39 -1.40
N GLN A 29 -19.57 -24.15 -1.38
CA GLN A 29 -19.10 -23.13 -2.32
C GLN A 29 -17.57 -23.00 -2.16
N PRO A 30 -16.77 -23.05 -3.25
CA PRO A 30 -15.34 -22.84 -3.15
C PRO A 30 -15.08 -21.48 -2.50
N THR A 31 -14.04 -21.40 -1.67
CA THR A 31 -13.67 -20.14 -1.02
C THR A 31 -13.48 -19.07 -2.08
N LEU A 32 -14.17 -17.94 -1.91
CA LEU A 32 -13.99 -16.81 -2.81
C LEU A 32 -12.50 -16.43 -2.77
N PRO A 33 -11.87 -16.22 -3.93
CA PRO A 33 -10.45 -15.92 -3.95
C PRO A 33 -10.23 -14.57 -3.24
N GLN A 34 -9.14 -14.45 -2.49
CA GLN A 34 -8.85 -13.27 -1.67
C GLN A 34 -8.74 -12.02 -2.54
N ARG A 35 -9.60 -11.02 -2.26
CA ARG A 35 -9.68 -9.74 -3.00
C ARG A 35 -9.11 -8.57 -2.22
N GLU A 36 -8.50 -8.82 -1.08
CA GLU A 36 -7.96 -7.76 -0.24
C GLU A 36 -6.56 -7.37 -0.72
N VAL A 37 -6.32 -6.07 -0.87
CA VAL A 37 -4.98 -5.51 -1.04
C VAL A 37 -4.39 -5.32 0.34
N THR A 38 -3.24 -5.93 0.58
CA THR A 38 -2.45 -5.67 1.78
C THR A 38 -1.32 -4.71 1.43
N VAL A 39 -1.20 -3.63 2.17
CA VAL A 39 -0.12 -2.66 2.02
C VAL A 39 0.63 -2.52 3.33
N GLN A 40 1.95 -2.59 3.27
CA GLN A 40 2.83 -2.36 4.41
C GLN A 40 3.83 -1.26 4.08
N SER A 41 3.93 -0.24 4.95
CA SER A 41 5.01 0.74 4.90
C SER A 41 6.26 0.12 5.53
N THR A 42 7.27 -0.22 4.74
CA THR A 42 8.50 -0.87 5.23
C THR A 42 9.67 0.09 5.41
N GLN A 43 9.64 1.24 4.73
CA GLN A 43 10.69 2.25 4.85
C GLN A 43 10.10 3.67 4.78
N PRO A 44 10.42 4.56 5.73
CA PRO A 44 10.09 5.97 5.61
C PRO A 44 11.05 6.68 4.64
N ILE A 45 10.59 7.78 4.04
CA ILE A 45 11.48 8.69 3.32
C ILE A 45 12.40 9.41 4.33
N ASP A 46 13.69 9.52 4.00
CA ASP A 46 14.70 10.17 4.81
C ASP A 46 15.52 11.11 3.93
N PHE A 47 15.56 12.38 4.29
CA PHE A 47 16.34 13.41 3.60
C PHE A 47 17.77 13.53 4.18
N GLY A 48 18.03 12.88 5.30
CA GLY A 48 19.30 12.94 6.01
C GLY A 48 19.54 14.26 6.72
N VAL A 49 20.81 14.55 6.97
CA VAL A 49 21.26 15.76 7.66
C VAL A 49 21.70 16.77 6.62
N PHE A 50 21.21 17.99 6.78
CA PHE A 50 21.54 19.14 5.94
C PHE A 50 21.60 20.41 6.78
N TYR A 51 22.17 21.47 6.23
CA TYR A 51 22.10 22.81 6.82
C TYR A 51 21.66 23.83 5.77
N ASP A 52 21.03 24.89 6.25
CA ASP A 52 20.66 26.08 5.47
C ASP A 52 21.72 27.16 5.71
N THR A 53 22.19 27.78 4.63
CA THR A 53 23.09 28.95 4.65
C THR A 53 22.34 30.27 4.91
N GLY A 54 21.01 30.23 5.02
CA GLY A 54 20.15 31.32 5.48
C GLY A 54 19.10 31.77 4.45
N SER A 55 19.18 31.29 3.22
CA SER A 55 18.25 31.63 2.14
C SER A 55 17.14 30.59 1.92
N GLY A 56 17.22 29.43 2.58
CA GLY A 56 16.34 28.31 2.34
C GLY A 56 16.61 27.64 0.99
N GLY A 57 15.69 26.78 0.56
CA GLY A 57 15.78 26.07 -0.71
C GLY A 57 15.07 24.73 -0.65
N THR A 58 15.58 23.76 -1.41
CA THR A 58 14.97 22.43 -1.46
C THR A 58 16.00 21.32 -1.30
N ILE A 59 15.53 20.19 -0.78
CA ILE A 59 16.24 18.91 -0.80
C ILE A 59 15.29 17.87 -1.37
N THR A 60 15.72 17.20 -2.42
CA THR A 60 14.93 16.22 -3.17
C THR A 60 15.58 14.86 -3.05
N VAL A 61 14.76 13.84 -2.78
CA VAL A 61 15.13 12.42 -2.82
C VAL A 61 14.22 11.77 -3.84
N ASP A 62 14.78 11.30 -4.96
CA ASP A 62 13.98 10.58 -5.96
C ASP A 62 13.65 9.15 -5.52
N TYR A 63 12.81 8.45 -6.28
CA TYR A 63 12.40 7.09 -5.95
C TYR A 63 13.55 6.06 -6.10
N GLN A 64 14.64 6.41 -6.78
CA GLN A 64 15.87 5.63 -6.85
C GLN A 64 16.79 5.85 -5.65
N GLY A 65 16.53 6.89 -4.85
CA GLY A 65 17.34 7.27 -3.69
C GLY A 65 18.46 8.25 -3.99
N ASN A 66 18.48 8.89 -5.17
CA ASN A 66 19.41 9.98 -5.44
C ASN A 66 18.95 11.24 -4.72
N ARG A 67 19.92 11.95 -4.14
CA ARG A 67 19.70 13.21 -3.43
C ARG A 67 20.19 14.39 -4.24
N SER A 68 19.39 15.45 -4.32
CA SER A 68 19.81 16.75 -4.85
C SER A 68 19.35 17.89 -3.96
N THR A 69 20.06 19.03 -4.01
CA THR A 69 19.72 20.24 -3.24
C THR A 69 19.71 21.47 -4.14
N THR A 70 18.95 22.49 -3.75
CA THR A 70 18.91 23.80 -4.40
C THR A 70 18.95 24.93 -3.38
N GLY A 71 19.25 26.15 -3.84
CA GLY A 71 19.29 27.34 -2.99
C GLY A 71 20.44 27.28 -1.98
N GLY A 72 20.16 27.68 -0.74
CA GLY A 72 21.09 27.69 0.37
C GLY A 72 21.24 26.36 1.10
N ILE A 73 20.62 25.28 0.62
CA ILE A 73 20.62 23.97 1.28
C ILE A 73 21.86 23.17 0.89
N VAL A 74 22.62 22.75 1.90
CA VAL A 74 23.79 21.89 1.73
C VAL A 74 23.59 20.59 2.50
N ALA A 75 23.60 19.47 1.78
CA ALA A 75 23.43 18.15 2.36
C ALA A 75 24.76 17.55 2.81
N ILE A 76 24.74 16.81 3.92
CA ILE A 76 25.93 16.12 4.45
C ILE A 76 26.04 14.75 3.77
N ASN A 77 27.11 14.52 3.01
CA ASN A 77 27.28 13.28 2.22
C ASN A 77 27.31 11.99 3.06
N SER A 78 27.73 12.05 4.32
CA SER A 78 27.74 10.88 5.22
C SER A 78 26.37 10.57 5.86
N SER A 79 25.36 11.41 5.64
CA SER A 79 24.02 11.17 6.21
C SER A 79 23.22 10.19 5.35
N ILE A 80 22.42 9.36 6.03
CA ILE A 80 21.53 8.41 5.38
C ILE A 80 20.49 9.18 4.57
N THR A 81 20.22 8.73 3.35
CA THR A 81 19.15 9.25 2.50
C THR A 81 18.49 8.09 1.79
N ARG A 82 17.15 8.05 1.76
CA ARG A 82 16.41 6.95 1.15
C ARG A 82 14.98 7.35 0.80
N PRO A 83 14.39 6.78 -0.26
CA PRO A 83 12.98 6.98 -0.59
C PRO A 83 12.08 6.23 0.39
N ALA A 84 10.79 6.54 0.41
CA ALA A 84 9.83 5.69 1.10
C ALA A 84 9.57 4.40 0.31
N ILE A 85 9.31 3.30 1.01
CA ILE A 85 8.99 2.00 0.40
C ILE A 85 7.68 1.48 0.99
N PHE A 86 6.76 1.13 0.08
CA PHE A 86 5.53 0.43 0.38
C PHE A 86 5.56 -0.94 -0.30
N GLU A 87 5.22 -1.97 0.46
CA GLU A 87 5.07 -3.32 -0.03
C GLU A 87 3.59 -3.60 -0.25
N VAL A 88 3.23 -3.84 -1.51
CA VAL A 88 1.86 -4.06 -1.95
C VAL A 88 1.69 -5.51 -2.38
N LYS A 89 0.70 -6.17 -1.78
CA LYS A 89 0.44 -7.58 -2.00
C LYS A 89 -1.01 -7.79 -2.41
N LEU A 90 -1.18 -8.54 -3.49
CA LEU A 90 -2.48 -8.93 -4.01
C LEU A 90 -2.43 -10.35 -4.56
N CYS A 91 -3.38 -11.20 -4.16
CA CYS A 91 -3.46 -12.58 -4.62
C CYS A 91 -4.02 -12.72 -6.03
N GLN A 92 -4.95 -11.84 -6.41
CA GLN A 92 -5.53 -11.78 -7.75
C GLN A 92 -4.95 -10.56 -8.44
N GLY A 93 -3.95 -10.77 -9.28
CA GLY A 93 -3.25 -9.68 -9.95
C GLY A 93 -4.24 -8.79 -10.66
N ARG A 94 -4.30 -7.53 -10.24
CA ARG A 94 -5.16 -6.47 -10.75
C ARG A 94 -4.36 -5.19 -10.77
N ASN A 95 -4.90 -4.22 -11.49
CA ASN A 95 -4.39 -2.88 -11.44
C ASN A 95 -4.75 -2.25 -10.09
N ILE A 96 -3.81 -1.45 -9.58
CA ILE A 96 -4.02 -0.62 -8.40
C ILE A 96 -3.79 0.83 -8.79
N ILE A 97 -4.73 1.67 -8.39
CA ILE A 97 -4.64 3.12 -8.49
C ILE A 97 -4.07 3.65 -7.19
N ILE A 98 -2.99 4.44 -7.28
CA ILE A 98 -2.43 5.14 -6.13
C ILE A 98 -2.85 6.60 -6.11
N THR A 99 -3.35 7.07 -4.97
CA THR A 99 -3.68 8.48 -4.77
C THR A 99 -3.08 9.00 -3.48
N TYR A 100 -2.54 10.21 -3.52
CA TYR A 100 -1.97 10.91 -2.38
C TYR A 100 -2.13 12.42 -2.54
N ALA A 101 -2.12 13.13 -1.41
CA ALA A 101 -2.09 14.59 -1.42
C ALA A 101 -0.75 15.09 -1.97
N PRO A 102 -0.71 16.18 -2.76
CA PRO A 102 0.53 16.62 -3.42
C PRO A 102 1.59 17.10 -2.42
N ASN A 103 1.18 17.59 -1.25
CA ASN A 103 2.08 18.03 -0.21
C ASN A 103 1.53 17.80 1.20
N THR A 104 2.43 17.84 2.17
CA THR A 104 2.13 17.85 3.60
C THR A 104 3.06 18.81 4.33
N THR A 105 2.62 19.34 5.47
CA THR A 105 3.41 20.27 6.29
C THR A 105 4.05 19.52 7.45
N ILE A 106 5.35 19.74 7.68
CA ILE A 106 6.11 19.15 8.77
C ILE A 106 6.46 20.24 9.78
N ASN A 107 5.88 20.13 10.98
CA ASN A 107 6.05 21.07 12.07
C ASN A 107 7.06 20.51 13.09
N SER A 108 8.03 21.33 13.53
CA SER A 108 8.96 21.01 14.61
C SER A 108 8.75 21.87 15.87
N GLY A 109 7.62 22.60 15.95
CA GLY A 109 7.31 23.51 17.05
C GLY A 109 7.89 24.94 16.91
N GLY A 110 8.57 25.24 15.79
CA GLY A 110 9.02 26.59 15.44
C GLY A 110 8.05 27.37 14.55
N SER A 111 8.39 28.62 14.19
CA SER A 111 7.56 29.53 13.39
C SER A 111 7.55 29.23 11.88
N SER A 112 8.48 28.41 11.39
CA SER A 112 8.72 28.20 9.96
C SER A 112 8.72 26.70 9.65
N PRO A 113 7.55 26.12 9.33
CA PRO A 113 7.45 24.69 9.06
C PRO A 113 8.05 24.33 7.70
N LEU A 114 8.42 23.06 7.53
CA LEU A 114 8.87 22.54 6.24
C LEU A 114 7.67 22.04 5.44
N ILE A 115 7.76 22.10 4.12
CA ILE A 115 6.73 21.55 3.23
C ILE A 115 7.33 20.35 2.50
N LEU A 116 6.72 19.19 2.63
CA LEU A 116 7.07 18.01 1.85
C LEU A 116 6.15 17.90 0.65
N ASN A 117 6.68 18.09 -0.56
CA ASN A 117 6.02 17.70 -1.79
C ASN A 117 6.26 16.21 -2.03
N ILE A 118 5.19 15.43 -2.17
CA ILE A 118 5.26 13.97 -2.27
C ILE A 118 5.40 13.59 -3.74
N GLY A 119 6.33 12.67 -4.02
CA GLY A 119 6.59 12.14 -5.35
C GLY A 119 7.75 12.80 -6.10
N PRO A 120 8.01 12.35 -7.35
CA PRO A 120 7.28 11.30 -8.06
C PRO A 120 7.42 9.92 -7.41
N THR A 121 6.44 9.04 -7.66
CA THR A 121 6.57 7.61 -7.34
C THR A 121 7.23 6.86 -8.49
N GLU A 122 7.72 5.65 -8.24
CA GLU A 122 8.28 4.76 -9.27
C GLU A 122 7.29 4.47 -10.41
N GLU A 123 5.99 4.45 -10.09
CA GLU A 123 4.91 4.17 -11.06
C GLU A 123 4.37 5.45 -11.74
N GLY A 124 4.71 6.64 -11.23
CA GLY A 124 4.29 7.92 -11.78
C GLY A 124 3.55 8.84 -10.79
N PRO A 125 2.70 9.76 -11.29
CA PRO A 125 2.00 10.74 -10.46
C PRO A 125 0.78 10.15 -9.73
N SER A 126 0.22 10.90 -8.78
CA SER A 126 -1.04 10.59 -8.11
C SER A 126 -2.16 10.37 -9.14
N GLY A 127 -2.93 9.30 -8.97
CA GLY A 127 -3.98 8.85 -9.88
C GLY A 127 -3.53 7.84 -10.94
N ILE A 128 -2.25 7.46 -10.97
CA ILE A 128 -1.75 6.44 -11.91
C ILE A 128 -2.20 5.04 -11.49
N SER A 129 -2.44 4.20 -12.50
CA SER A 129 -2.81 2.80 -12.37
C SER A 129 -1.64 1.92 -12.80
N PHE A 130 -1.27 0.92 -12.00
CA PHE A 130 -0.18 -0.01 -12.32
C PHE A 130 -0.54 -1.46 -11.97
N PRO A 131 -0.03 -2.46 -12.71
CA PRO A 131 -0.36 -3.86 -12.50
C PRO A 131 0.37 -4.45 -11.28
N VAL A 132 -0.36 -5.19 -10.46
CA VAL A 132 0.22 -6.03 -9.38
C VAL A 132 0.17 -7.50 -9.76
N ASN A 133 1.20 -8.25 -9.37
CA ASN A 133 1.33 -9.68 -9.68
C ASN A 133 0.16 -10.52 -9.12
N ASN A 134 -0.17 -11.62 -9.79
CA ASN A 134 -1.25 -12.54 -9.41
C ASN A 134 -0.82 -13.70 -8.50
N ASN A 135 0.25 -13.50 -7.74
CA ASN A 135 0.80 -14.50 -6.85
C ASN A 135 0.71 -14.02 -5.40
N CYS A 136 0.00 -14.79 -4.57
CA CYS A 136 -0.13 -14.56 -3.13
C CYS A 136 1.20 -14.57 -2.36
N ASN A 137 2.33 -14.88 -2.98
CA ASN A 137 3.65 -14.84 -2.37
C ASN A 137 4.55 -13.76 -2.98
N PHE A 138 4.07 -13.05 -4.00
CA PHE A 138 4.80 -11.96 -4.63
C PHE A 138 4.47 -10.63 -3.94
N ILE A 139 5.50 -9.85 -3.66
CA ILE A 139 5.39 -8.52 -3.09
C ILE A 139 5.81 -7.53 -4.16
N THR A 140 4.91 -6.61 -4.50
CA THR A 140 5.22 -5.50 -5.40
C THR A 140 5.74 -4.35 -4.55
N THR A 141 6.97 -3.92 -4.81
CA THR A 141 7.60 -2.81 -4.11
C THR A 141 7.29 -1.51 -4.83
N LEU A 142 6.67 -0.56 -4.13
CA LEU A 142 6.45 0.81 -4.61
C LEU A 142 7.40 1.76 -3.88
N ARG A 143 8.30 2.41 -4.64
CA ARG A 143 9.16 3.47 -4.11
C ARG A 143 8.55 4.84 -4.34
N VAL A 144 8.67 5.71 -3.33
CA VAL A 144 8.11 7.06 -3.34
C VAL A 144 9.21 8.06 -2.96
N GLY A 145 9.53 8.95 -3.89
CA GLY A 145 10.40 10.09 -3.64
C GLY A 145 9.67 11.26 -3.00
N GLY A 146 10.38 12.37 -2.82
CA GLY A 146 9.80 13.61 -2.34
C GLY A 146 10.78 14.78 -2.40
N THR A 147 10.23 15.98 -2.32
CA THR A 147 10.99 17.23 -2.24
C THR A 147 10.59 17.99 -0.99
N LEU A 148 11.53 18.18 -0.08
CA LEU A 148 11.36 18.99 1.11
C LEU A 148 11.76 20.44 0.81
N ILE A 149 10.82 21.35 0.99
CA ILE A 149 11.01 22.80 0.90
C ILE A 149 11.34 23.31 2.29
N VAL A 150 12.49 23.97 2.39
CA VAL A 150 13.02 24.54 3.62
C VAL A 150 12.98 26.06 3.50
N PRO A 151 12.14 26.76 4.26
CA PRO A 151 12.14 28.21 4.27
C PRO A 151 13.43 28.75 4.89
N GLY A 152 13.88 29.92 4.43
CA GLY A 152 15.03 30.61 5.03
C GLY A 152 14.77 30.90 6.51
N GLY A 153 15.72 30.53 7.36
CA GLY A 153 15.58 30.69 8.81
C GLY A 153 14.67 29.65 9.49
N ALA A 154 14.46 28.50 8.86
CA ALA A 154 13.88 27.34 9.52
C ALA A 154 14.63 27.03 10.83
N ALA A 155 13.88 26.70 11.89
CA ALA A 155 14.47 26.42 13.19
C ALA A 155 15.38 25.19 13.10
N LYS A 156 16.50 25.21 13.83
CA LYS A 156 17.40 24.05 13.91
C LYS A 156 16.73 22.95 14.73
N GLY A 157 16.75 21.72 14.25
CA GLY A 157 16.20 20.58 14.97
C GLY A 157 15.86 19.41 14.07
N THR A 158 15.27 18.38 14.68
CA THR A 158 14.77 17.20 13.97
C THR A 158 13.33 17.45 13.53
N TYR A 159 13.06 17.21 12.25
CA TYR A 159 11.73 17.31 11.66
C TYR A 159 11.23 15.90 11.35
N SER A 160 10.04 15.56 11.87
CA SER A 160 9.38 14.30 11.61
C SER A 160 7.92 14.57 11.28
N GLY A 161 7.39 13.86 10.28
CA GLY A 161 6.03 14.00 9.83
C GLY A 161 5.56 12.76 9.10
N ASN A 162 4.27 12.71 8.80
CA ASN A 162 3.64 11.60 8.09
C ASN A 162 3.00 12.10 6.80
N PHE A 163 2.98 11.24 5.80
CA PHE A 163 2.13 11.37 4.62
C PHE A 163 1.44 10.02 4.36
N TYR A 164 0.36 10.06 3.59
CA TYR A 164 -0.49 8.91 3.36
C TYR A 164 -0.69 8.66 1.88
N LEU A 165 -0.63 7.39 1.49
CA LEU A 165 -1.04 6.90 0.18
C LEU A 165 -2.31 6.07 0.36
N THR A 166 -3.24 6.23 -0.58
CA THR A 166 -4.43 5.40 -0.72
C THR A 166 -4.28 4.51 -1.94
N PHE A 167 -4.61 3.24 -1.78
CA PHE A 167 -4.51 2.21 -2.82
C PHE A 167 -5.91 1.69 -3.11
N ALA A 168 -6.40 1.93 -4.32
CA ALA A 168 -7.71 1.47 -4.77
C ALA A 168 -7.54 0.38 -5.84
N GLN A 169 -8.29 -0.71 -5.71
CA GLN A 169 -8.32 -1.76 -6.73
C GLN A 169 -9.30 -1.39 -7.84
N GLU A 170 -8.92 -1.67 -9.08
CA GLU A 170 -9.86 -1.73 -10.22
C GLU A 170 -10.65 -3.04 -10.25
#